data_AF-A0A7X0GF16-F1
#
_entry.id   AF-A0A7X0GF16-F1
#
_cell.length_a   1.000
_cell.length_b   1.000
_cell.length_c   1.000
_cell.angle_alpha   90.00
_cell.angle_beta   90.00
_cell.angle_gamma   90.00
#
_symmetry.space_group_name_H-M   'P 1'
#
loop_
_entity.id
_entity.type
_entity.pdbx_description
1 polymer ?
#
loop_
_entity_poly.entity_id
_entity_poly.type
_entity_poly.pdbx_seq_one_letter_code
_entity_poly.pdbx_strand_id
1 'polypeptide(L)'
;MTGATRIDGIIADDYNNMRDHPGGEAVTYMVTLAGEPSIPGAKSYPEVFPFKFSVESPGPEKIPFTSWDNPTQFRTDFTTGFPAGNIADADQRWALIKQDTLPAYQKLLATDPQGAKDMIASDFNGRVEQYRPTNNIPSIMDRFRSGFHAEVHQ
;
A
#
# COMPACT_ATOMS: atom_id res chain seq x y z
N MET A 1 -32.50 16.77 5.94
CA MET A 1 -31.17 16.11 6.02
C MET A 1 -31.24 14.85 5.18
N THR A 2 -30.87 14.92 3.90
CA THR A 2 -30.84 13.73 3.02
C THR A 2 -30.06 14.10 1.76
N GLY A 3 -28.90 13.47 1.54
CA GLY A 3 -28.09 13.75 0.34
C GLY A 3 -26.73 13.04 0.27
N ALA A 4 -26.17 12.58 1.38
CA ALA A 4 -24.82 12.01 1.38
C ALA A 4 -24.74 10.51 1.02
N THR A 5 -25.84 9.75 1.08
CA THR A 5 -25.80 8.27 1.04
C THR A 5 -25.69 7.65 -0.37
N ARG A 6 -25.59 8.45 -1.44
CA ARG A 6 -25.73 7.92 -2.82
C ARG A 6 -24.45 7.87 -3.65
N ILE A 7 -23.34 8.45 -3.19
CA ILE A 7 -22.08 8.50 -3.95
C ILE A 7 -21.12 7.38 -3.50
N ASP A 8 -21.13 7.03 -2.21
CA ASP A 8 -20.23 6.00 -1.68
C ASP A 8 -20.52 4.60 -2.26
N GLY A 9 -21.79 4.30 -2.55
CA GLY A 9 -22.21 3.03 -3.16
C GLY A 9 -21.69 2.87 -4.58
N ILE A 10 -21.84 3.89 -5.43
CA ILE A 10 -21.48 3.77 -6.86
C ILE A 10 -19.99 3.49 -7.04
N ILE A 11 -19.13 4.21 -6.34
CA ILE A 11 -17.68 4.02 -6.46
C ILE A 11 -17.26 2.67 -5.86
N ALA A 12 -17.80 2.29 -4.70
CA ALA A 12 -17.50 0.98 -4.12
C ALA A 12 -17.96 -0.17 -5.03
N ASP A 13 -19.15 -0.04 -5.61
CA ASP A 13 -19.75 -1.02 -6.51
C ASP A 13 -18.94 -1.18 -7.80
N ASP A 14 -18.42 -0.09 -8.38
CA ASP A 14 -17.57 -0.14 -9.58
C ASP A 14 -16.27 -0.91 -9.34
N TYR A 15 -15.63 -0.70 -8.19
CA TYR A 15 -14.41 -1.43 -7.84
C TYR A 15 -14.70 -2.90 -7.50
N ASN A 16 -15.81 -3.18 -6.82
CA ASN A 16 -16.24 -4.55 -6.56
C ASN A 16 -16.53 -5.29 -7.87
N ASN A 17 -17.27 -4.67 -8.80
CA ASN A 17 -17.56 -5.23 -10.11
C ASN A 17 -16.27 -5.52 -10.91
N MET A 18 -15.27 -4.64 -10.84
CA MET A 18 -13.98 -4.87 -11.48
C MET A 18 -13.24 -6.06 -10.85
N ARG A 19 -13.24 -6.17 -9.52
CA ARG A 19 -12.59 -7.26 -8.77
C ARG A 19 -13.27 -8.61 -9.02
N ASP A 20 -14.60 -8.62 -9.05
CA ASP A 20 -15.43 -9.83 -9.12
C ASP A 20 -15.54 -10.39 -10.55
N HIS A 21 -15.08 -9.64 -11.57
CA HIS A 21 -14.96 -10.15 -12.93
C HIS A 21 -13.97 -11.34 -13.00
N PRO A 22 -14.13 -12.32 -13.89
CA PRO A 22 -13.12 -13.35 -14.12
C PRO A 22 -11.73 -12.74 -14.38
N GLY A 23 -10.76 -13.07 -13.50
CA GLY A 23 -9.40 -12.50 -13.51
C GLY A 23 -9.26 -11.10 -12.92
N GLY A 24 -10.37 -10.48 -12.50
CA GLY A 24 -10.46 -9.14 -11.95
C GLY A 24 -9.59 -8.94 -10.73
N GLU A 25 -9.65 -9.85 -9.76
CA GLU A 25 -8.83 -9.80 -8.54
C GLU A 25 -7.32 -9.72 -8.86
N ALA A 26 -6.84 -10.49 -9.83
CA ALA A 26 -5.44 -10.45 -10.25
C ALA A 26 -5.08 -9.11 -10.91
N VAL A 27 -5.98 -8.58 -11.77
CA VAL A 27 -5.80 -7.26 -12.39
C VAL A 27 -5.77 -6.16 -11.33
N THR A 28 -6.71 -6.15 -10.38
CA THR A 28 -6.75 -5.12 -9.35
C THR A 28 -5.60 -5.24 -8.35
N TYR A 29 -5.10 -6.46 -8.11
CA TYR A 29 -3.88 -6.69 -7.35
C TYR A 29 -2.65 -6.10 -8.06
N MET A 30 -2.52 -6.30 -9.38
CA MET A 30 -1.46 -5.68 -10.17
C MET A 30 -1.55 -4.15 -10.17
N VAL A 31 -2.77 -3.59 -10.23
CA VAL A 31 -2.99 -2.14 -10.06
C VAL A 31 -2.59 -1.68 -8.66
N THR A 32 -2.84 -2.48 -7.62
CA THR A 32 -2.43 -2.18 -6.24
C THR A 32 -0.91 -2.13 -6.12
N LEU A 33 -0.21 -3.04 -6.79
CA LEU A 33 1.25 -3.10 -6.82
C LEU A 33 1.85 -1.92 -7.60
N ALA A 34 1.22 -1.54 -8.71
CA ALA A 34 1.70 -0.51 -9.63
C ALA A 34 1.27 0.92 -9.26
N GLY A 35 0.21 1.07 -8.46
CA GLY A 35 -0.44 2.34 -8.21
C GLY A 35 0.44 3.29 -7.41
N GLU A 36 0.71 4.46 -7.99
CA GLU A 36 1.36 5.57 -7.30
C GLU A 36 0.34 6.68 -6.99
N PRO A 37 0.34 7.23 -5.76
CA PRO A 37 -0.42 8.43 -5.48
C PRO A 37 0.14 9.60 -6.28
N SER A 38 -0.74 10.47 -6.78
CA SER A 38 -0.31 11.70 -7.46
C SER A 38 0.15 12.79 -6.49
N ILE A 39 -0.06 12.62 -5.18
CA ILE A 39 0.31 13.61 -4.17
C ILE A 39 1.81 13.51 -3.87
N PRO A 40 2.58 14.62 -3.94
CA PRO A 40 4.01 14.58 -3.65
C PRO A 40 4.30 14.09 -2.24
N GLY A 41 5.19 13.11 -2.12
CA GLY A 41 5.61 12.52 -0.85
C GLY A 41 4.61 11.53 -0.23
N ALA A 42 3.47 11.27 -0.87
CA ALA A 42 2.62 10.14 -0.52
C ALA A 42 3.25 8.83 -1.01
N LYS A 43 2.95 7.74 -0.30
CA LYS A 43 3.50 6.41 -0.53
C LYS A 43 2.49 5.51 -1.24
N SER A 44 3.00 4.58 -2.05
CA SER A 44 2.19 3.54 -2.68
C SER A 44 1.61 2.55 -1.65
N TYR A 45 0.57 1.81 -2.05
CA TYR A 45 -0.05 0.81 -1.17
C TYR A 45 0.95 -0.20 -0.57
N PRO A 46 1.85 -0.86 -1.33
CA PRO A 46 2.81 -1.82 -0.77
C PRO A 46 3.83 -1.17 0.18
N GLU A 47 4.09 0.13 0.09
CA GLU A 47 4.98 0.84 1.01
C GLU A 47 4.31 1.13 2.37
N VAL A 48 2.99 1.28 2.39
CA VAL A 48 2.20 1.52 3.63
C VAL A 48 1.74 0.21 4.25
N PHE A 49 1.31 -0.74 3.43
CA PHE A 49 0.78 -2.04 3.84
C PHE A 49 1.56 -3.19 3.16
N PRO A 50 2.84 -3.38 3.50
CA PRO A 50 3.59 -4.51 2.96
C PRO A 50 3.13 -5.83 3.58
N PHE A 51 3.15 -6.90 2.80
CA PHE A 51 2.97 -8.25 3.31
C PHE A 51 4.19 -8.65 4.12
N LYS A 52 3.94 -9.13 5.35
CA LYS A 52 4.96 -9.52 6.33
C LYS A 52 4.72 -10.95 6.82
N PHE A 53 5.81 -11.67 7.06
CA PHE A 53 5.76 -13.00 7.67
C PHE A 53 6.99 -13.22 8.56
N SER A 54 6.90 -14.16 9.51
CA SER A 54 7.97 -14.45 10.46
C SER A 54 8.37 -15.92 10.38
N VAL A 55 9.66 -16.19 10.54
CA VAL A 55 10.21 -17.55 10.66
C VAL A 55 10.96 -17.66 11.97
N GLU A 56 10.67 -18.69 12.74
CA GLU A 56 11.32 -18.97 14.02
C GLU A 56 12.34 -20.10 13.85
N SER A 57 13.44 -20.01 14.61
CA SER A 57 14.46 -21.05 14.65
C SER A 57 13.89 -22.38 15.16
N PRO A 58 14.20 -23.52 14.55
CA PRO A 58 13.81 -24.82 15.07
C PRO A 58 14.57 -25.12 16.38
N GLY A 59 13.84 -25.18 17.50
CA GLY A 59 14.40 -25.52 18.80
C GLY A 59 13.43 -25.24 19.95
N PRO A 60 13.68 -25.80 21.14
CA PRO A 60 12.87 -25.48 22.32
C PRO A 60 13.11 -24.03 22.75
N GLU A 61 12.04 -23.34 23.19
CA GLU A 61 12.07 -21.97 23.72
C GLU A 61 13.00 -21.85 24.94
N LYS A 62 13.04 -22.91 25.77
CA LYS A 62 13.91 -23.02 26.95
C LYS A 62 14.87 -24.18 26.82
N ILE A 63 16.06 -24.04 27.39
CA ILE A 63 17.03 -25.15 27.46
C ILE A 63 16.42 -26.26 28.34
N PRO A 64 16.31 -27.52 27.84
CA PRO A 64 15.69 -28.61 28.59
C PRO A 64 16.27 -28.78 29.99
N PHE A 65 15.40 -29.07 30.96
CA PHE A 65 15.76 -29.22 32.39
C PHE A 65 16.30 -27.95 33.06
N THR A 66 16.19 -26.79 32.41
CA THR A 66 16.53 -25.49 32.99
C THR A 66 15.36 -24.51 32.85
N SER A 67 15.42 -23.37 33.55
CA SER A 67 14.51 -22.24 33.35
C SER A 67 15.12 -21.12 32.51
N TRP A 68 16.23 -21.38 31.82
CA TRP A 68 16.94 -20.40 31.00
C TRP A 68 16.43 -20.42 29.57
N ASP A 69 16.21 -19.24 28.99
CA ASP A 69 15.84 -19.10 27.58
C ASP A 69 16.98 -19.58 26.68
N ASN A 70 16.62 -20.22 25.57
CA ASN A 70 17.61 -20.76 24.66
C ASN A 70 18.29 -19.61 23.89
N PRO A 71 19.61 -19.36 24.07
CA PRO A 71 20.30 -18.27 23.39
C PRO A 71 20.43 -18.50 21.87
N THR A 72 20.12 -19.70 21.38
CA THR A 72 20.06 -20.01 19.95
C THR A 72 18.65 -19.82 19.36
N GLN A 73 17.66 -19.39 20.16
CA GLN A 73 16.39 -18.98 19.60
C GLN A 73 16.57 -17.67 18.85
N PHE A 74 16.04 -17.62 17.65
CA PHE A 74 15.93 -16.39 16.88
C PHE A 74 14.63 -16.39 16.11
N ARG A 75 14.11 -15.18 15.87
CA ARG A 75 12.99 -14.92 14.99
C ARG A 75 13.44 -13.99 13.89
N THR A 76 13.16 -14.35 12.65
CA THR A 76 13.41 -13.50 11.49
C THR A 76 12.09 -12.98 10.94
N ASP A 77 11.92 -11.67 10.95
CA ASP A 77 10.76 -10.98 10.38
C ASP A 77 11.09 -10.54 8.95
N PHE A 78 10.27 -10.94 8.00
CA PHE A 78 10.39 -10.59 6.59
C PHE A 78 9.31 -9.59 6.21
N THR A 79 9.73 -8.47 5.61
CA THR A 79 8.85 -7.55 4.91
C THR A 79 9.07 -7.72 3.42
N THR A 80 7.99 -7.84 2.65
CA THR A 80 8.04 -8.01 1.21
C THR A 80 7.63 -6.73 0.48
N GLY A 81 8.01 -6.61 -0.80
CA GLY A 81 7.48 -5.57 -1.69
C GLY A 81 6.04 -5.83 -2.18
N PHE A 82 5.40 -6.92 -1.74
CA PHE A 82 4.03 -7.24 -2.11
C PHE A 82 3.02 -6.55 -1.17
N PRO A 83 1.87 -6.09 -1.70
CA PRO A 83 0.83 -5.49 -0.86
C PRO A 83 0.10 -6.55 -0.02
N ALA A 84 -0.13 -6.24 1.25
CA ALA A 84 -1.04 -6.94 2.15
C ALA A 84 -2.49 -6.47 1.94
N GLY A 85 -2.99 -6.59 0.71
CA GLY A 85 -4.34 -6.16 0.36
C GLY A 85 -4.50 -5.80 -1.12
N ASN A 86 -5.63 -5.19 -1.44
CA ASN A 86 -6.07 -4.85 -2.78
C ASN A 86 -6.81 -3.51 -2.75
N ILE A 87 -6.36 -2.52 -3.52
CA ILE A 87 -6.94 -1.17 -3.57
C ILE A 87 -8.39 -1.14 -4.09
N ALA A 88 -8.84 -2.22 -4.73
CA ALA A 88 -10.24 -2.34 -5.12
C ALA A 88 -11.16 -2.49 -3.89
N ASP A 89 -10.66 -3.08 -2.80
CA ASP A 89 -11.40 -3.17 -1.55
C ASP A 89 -11.55 -1.79 -0.90
N ALA A 90 -12.79 -1.41 -0.58
CA ALA A 90 -13.11 -0.07 -0.12
C ALA A 90 -12.46 0.26 1.22
N ASP A 91 -12.48 -0.66 2.18
CA ASP A 91 -11.93 -0.43 3.52
C ASP A 91 -10.41 -0.29 3.48
N GLN A 92 -9.77 -1.15 2.68
CA GLN A 92 -8.33 -1.12 2.46
C GLN A 92 -7.88 0.15 1.72
N ARG A 93 -8.62 0.57 0.69
CA ARG A 93 -8.39 1.85 0.02
C ARG A 93 -8.53 3.04 0.97
N TRP A 94 -9.57 3.05 1.79
CA TRP A 94 -9.75 4.10 2.79
C TRP A 94 -8.69 4.08 3.88
N ALA A 95 -8.14 2.91 4.22
CA ALA A 95 -7.00 2.82 5.12
C ALA A 95 -5.77 3.56 4.54
N LEU A 96 -5.46 3.37 3.26
CA LEU A 96 -4.37 4.09 2.58
C LEU A 96 -4.58 5.60 2.62
N ILE A 97 -5.79 6.05 2.23
CA ILE A 97 -6.11 7.48 2.20
C ILE A 97 -5.93 8.10 3.59
N LYS A 98 -6.44 7.45 4.64
CA LYS A 98 -6.37 7.98 6.01
C LYS A 98 -4.95 7.99 6.58
N GLN A 99 -4.17 6.95 6.32
CA GLN A 99 -2.85 6.78 6.95
C GLN A 99 -1.74 7.54 6.22
N ASP A 100 -1.88 7.77 4.91
CA ASP A 100 -0.80 8.34 4.10
C ASP A 100 -1.26 9.52 3.24
N THR A 101 -2.20 9.29 2.31
CA THR A 101 -2.45 10.27 1.23
C THR A 101 -3.10 11.56 1.74
N LEU A 102 -4.04 11.47 2.70
CA LEU A 102 -4.66 12.66 3.29
C LEU A 102 -3.65 13.48 4.12
N PRO A 103 -2.86 12.89 5.05
CA PRO A 103 -1.79 13.62 5.72
C PRO A 103 -0.78 14.26 4.75
N ALA A 104 -0.37 13.56 3.68
CA ALA A 104 0.54 14.11 2.68
C ALA A 104 -0.06 15.32 1.95
N TYR A 105 -1.34 15.25 1.58
CA TYR A 105 -2.04 16.37 0.96
C TYR A 105 -2.20 17.57 1.91
N GLN A 106 -2.53 17.31 3.18
CA GLN A 106 -2.60 18.37 4.20
C GLN A 106 -1.23 19.04 4.41
N LYS A 107 -0.15 18.27 4.39
CA LYS A 107 1.21 18.80 4.44
C LYS A 107 1.49 19.67 3.21
N LEU A 108 1.15 19.21 2.01
CA LEU A 108 1.30 19.99 0.78
C LEU A 108 0.56 21.33 0.88
N LEU A 109 -0.70 21.34 1.35
CA LEU A 109 -1.45 22.57 1.54
C LEU A 109 -0.81 23.53 2.55
N ALA A 110 -0.12 23.01 3.56
CA ALA A 110 0.57 23.83 4.56
C ALA A 110 1.91 24.38 4.05
N THR A 111 2.63 23.61 3.23
CA THR A 111 4.01 23.96 2.80
C THR A 111 4.10 24.59 1.41
N ASP A 112 3.22 24.19 0.49
CA ASP A 112 3.17 24.68 -0.89
C ASP A 112 1.70 24.76 -1.38
N PRO A 113 0.95 25.77 -0.92
CA PRO A 113 -0.44 25.96 -1.33
C PRO A 113 -0.60 26.25 -2.83
N GLN A 114 0.42 26.82 -3.48
CA GLN A 114 0.35 27.13 -4.92
C GLN A 114 0.53 25.85 -5.74
N GLY A 115 1.52 25.01 -5.42
CA GLY A 115 1.68 23.70 -6.05
C GLY A 115 0.45 22.80 -5.87
N ALA A 116 -0.22 22.87 -4.72
CA ALA A 116 -1.49 22.16 -4.52
C ALA A 116 -2.61 22.65 -5.48
N LYS A 117 -2.72 23.96 -5.71
CA LYS A 117 -3.69 24.54 -6.65
C LYS A 117 -3.35 24.17 -8.09
N ASP A 118 -2.08 24.25 -8.47
CA ASP A 118 -1.61 23.92 -9.81
C ASP A 118 -1.87 22.44 -10.13
N MET A 119 -1.70 21.55 -9.16
CA MET A 119 -2.03 20.13 -9.31
C MET A 119 -3.53 19.89 -9.56
N ILE A 120 -4.41 20.61 -8.85
CA ILE A 120 -5.86 20.50 -9.05
C ILE A 120 -6.27 21.12 -10.39
N ALA A 121 -5.65 22.24 -10.77
CA ALA A 121 -5.95 22.98 -11.99
C ALA A 121 -5.34 22.35 -13.25
N SER A 122 -4.37 21.45 -13.10
CA SER A 122 -3.72 20.78 -14.23
C SER A 122 -4.69 19.91 -15.04
N ASP A 123 -4.37 19.74 -16.32
CA ASP A 123 -5.19 18.98 -17.26
C ASP A 123 -5.34 17.52 -16.81
N PHE A 124 -6.59 17.08 -16.71
CA PHE A 124 -6.93 15.73 -16.24
C PHE A 124 -6.36 14.66 -17.17
N ASN A 125 -6.42 14.86 -18.50
CA ASN A 125 -5.93 13.86 -19.46
C ASN A 125 -4.40 13.73 -19.38
N GLY A 126 -3.70 14.86 -19.27
CA GLY A 126 -2.25 14.88 -19.04
C GLY A 126 -1.85 14.13 -17.77
N ARG A 127 -2.61 14.30 -16.69
CA ARG A 127 -2.39 13.55 -15.44
C ARG A 127 -2.64 12.05 -15.59
N VAL A 128 -3.75 11.65 -16.21
CA VAL A 128 -4.04 10.22 -16.44
C VAL A 128 -2.92 9.56 -17.26
N GLU A 129 -2.39 10.25 -18.29
CA GLU A 129 -1.28 9.72 -19.09
C GLU A 129 0.04 9.69 -18.31
N GLN A 130 0.33 10.70 -17.49
CA GLN A 130 1.53 10.72 -16.65
C GLN A 130 1.55 9.58 -15.62
N TYR A 131 0.41 9.28 -15.01
CA TYR A 131 0.28 8.23 -13.98
C TYR A 131 -0.12 6.87 -14.54
N ARG A 132 -0.10 6.69 -15.87
CA ARG A 132 -0.42 5.41 -16.47
C ARG A 132 0.63 4.37 -16.05
N PRO A 133 0.23 3.20 -15.51
CA PRO A 133 1.16 2.18 -15.04
C PRO A 133 2.20 1.77 -16.09
N THR A 134 1.81 1.78 -17.38
CA THR A 134 2.70 1.47 -18.50
C THR A 134 3.89 2.41 -18.63
N ASN A 135 3.75 3.66 -18.18
CA ASN A 135 4.80 4.68 -18.28
C ASN A 135 5.77 4.63 -17.07
N ASN A 136 5.39 3.93 -16.00
CA ASN A 136 6.12 3.88 -14.72
C ASN A 136 6.57 2.46 -14.32
N ILE A 137 6.54 1.48 -15.23
CA ILE A 137 6.94 0.09 -14.94
C ILE A 137 8.34 -0.02 -14.29
N PRO A 138 9.39 0.70 -14.76
CA PRO A 138 10.71 0.62 -14.13
C PRO A 138 10.71 1.07 -12.66
N SER A 139 10.04 2.17 -12.31
CA SER A 139 9.97 2.67 -10.93
C SER A 139 9.15 1.75 -10.02
N ILE A 140 8.07 1.15 -10.56
CA ILE A 140 7.28 0.11 -9.88
C ILE A 140 8.17 -1.09 -9.53
N MET A 141 9.00 -1.55 -10.47
CA MET A 141 9.90 -2.69 -10.25
C MET A 141 11.02 -2.40 -9.26
N ASP A 142 11.58 -1.20 -9.28
CA ASP A 142 12.62 -0.82 -8.33
C ASP A 142 12.09 -0.72 -6.90
N ARG A 143 10.88 -0.15 -6.71
CA ARG A 143 10.19 -0.17 -5.41
C ARG A 143 9.84 -1.57 -4.94
N PHE A 144 9.36 -2.41 -5.86
CA PHE A 144 9.09 -3.80 -5.53
C PHE A 144 10.36 -4.47 -4.98
N ARG A 145 11.51 -4.32 -5.65
CA ARG A 145 12.77 -4.90 -5.17
C ARG A 145 13.25 -4.28 -3.86
N SER A 146 13.17 -2.96 -3.71
CA SER A 146 13.64 -2.28 -2.49
C SER A 146 12.73 -2.50 -1.28
N GLY A 147 11.48 -2.90 -1.49
CA GLY A 147 10.54 -3.22 -0.42
C GLY A 147 10.87 -4.51 0.35
N PHE A 148 11.73 -5.38 -0.19
CA PHE A 148 12.14 -6.61 0.50
C PHE A 148 13.25 -6.34 1.51
N HIS A 149 12.99 -6.65 2.78
CA HIS A 149 14.00 -6.65 3.84
C HIS A 149 13.69 -7.70 4.91
N ALA A 150 14.72 -8.10 5.65
CA ALA A 150 14.62 -9.05 6.76
C ALA A 150 15.29 -8.48 8.01
N GLU A 151 14.65 -8.65 9.16
CA GLU A 151 15.14 -8.24 10.47
C GLU A 151 15.26 -9.47 11.37
N VAL A 152 16.38 -9.60 12.08
CA VAL A 152 16.64 -10.71 13.00
C VAL A 152 16.50 -10.23 14.43
N HIS A 153 15.70 -10.94 15.21
CA HIS A 153 15.45 -10.71 16.63
C HIS A 153 15.95 -11.92 17.43
N GLN A 154 16.60 -11.65 18.56
CA GLN A 154 17.12 -12.62 19.51
C GLN A 154 16.46 -12.40 20.87
#